data_AF-A0A2S7PQ07-F1
#
_entry.id   AF-A0A2S7PQ07-F1
#
_cell.length_a   1.000
_cell.length_b   1.000
_cell.length_c   1.000
_cell.angle_alpha   90.00
_cell.angle_beta   90.00
_cell.angle_gamma   90.00
#
_symmetry.space_group_name_H-M   'P 1'
#
loop_
_entity.id
_entity.type
_entity.pdbx_description
1 polymer ?
#
loop_
_entity_poly.entity_id
_entity_poly.type
_entity_poly.pdbx_seq_one_letter_code
_entity_poly.pdbx_strand_id
1 'polypeptide(L)'
;MRLLQRKPNSEIVFREPTSSEVPAYVILSHTWGEEEVVYQDLKKSKNKSKTVNKAGWRKIQFCAKQAAVDGLEYFWVDTYYIDKKNTVELGAAINSMFRWYQNAARCYIYLSDVSTPDTGVDDQRAWGEAFRKSRWFTRGWTLQELIAPRLVNFFSSEGRRLGSKLSLESEIYKITGIANKALRGDGLSNFSIKEQRS
;
A
#
# COMPACT_ATOMS: atom_id res chain seq x y z
N MET A 1 -16.90 -0.32 -0.30
CA MET A 1 -15.49 -0.38 0.14
C MET A 1 -15.46 -0.18 1.65
N ARG A 2 -14.62 -0.93 2.37
CA ARG A 2 -14.49 -0.86 3.83
C ARG A 2 -13.23 -0.07 4.21
N LEU A 3 -13.28 0.78 5.24
CA LEU A 3 -12.14 1.62 5.64
C LEU A 3 -11.85 1.50 7.14
N LEU A 4 -10.58 1.68 7.49
CA LEU A 4 -10.15 1.95 8.85
C LEU A 4 -10.10 3.47 9.05
N GLN A 5 -10.48 3.95 10.23
CA GLN A 5 -10.36 5.34 10.62
C GLN A 5 -9.44 5.46 11.84
N ARG A 6 -8.43 6.33 11.77
CA ARG A 6 -7.67 6.75 12.95
C ARG A 6 -8.40 7.91 13.63
N LYS A 7 -8.80 7.72 14.89
CA LYS A 7 -9.40 8.75 15.75
C LYS A 7 -8.33 9.70 16.32
N PRO A 8 -8.71 10.89 16.83
CA PRO A 8 -7.78 11.83 17.46
C PRO A 8 -6.98 11.23 18.63
N ASN A 9 -7.57 10.30 19.37
CA ASN A 9 -6.92 9.54 20.45
C ASN A 9 -5.97 8.42 19.95
N SER A 10 -5.65 8.39 18.66
CA SER A 10 -4.88 7.33 17.97
C SER A 10 -5.53 5.95 17.91
N GLU A 11 -6.78 5.81 18.36
CA GLU A 11 -7.51 4.56 18.23
C GLU A 11 -7.86 4.32 16.76
N ILE A 12 -7.72 3.06 16.32
CA ILE A 12 -8.08 2.64 14.98
C ILE A 12 -9.42 1.92 15.07
N VAL A 13 -10.43 2.47 14.40
CA VAL A 13 -11.78 1.91 14.38
C VAL A 13 -12.22 1.54 12.98
N PHE A 14 -13.20 0.66 12.92
CA PHE A 14 -13.80 0.22 11.67
C PHE A 14 -14.89 1.19 11.21
N ARG A 15 -14.91 1.50 9.91
CA ARG A 15 -16.02 2.22 9.29
C ARG A 15 -16.39 1.56 7.96
N GLU A 16 -17.64 1.12 7.86
CA GLU A 16 -18.29 0.92 6.56
C GLU A 16 -18.95 2.26 6.21
N PRO A 17 -18.50 2.96 5.15
CA PRO A 17 -19.23 4.12 4.67
C PRO A 17 -20.64 3.67 4.28
N THR A 18 -21.65 4.17 4.99
CA THR A 18 -23.07 3.95 4.68
C THR A 18 -23.59 4.94 3.64
N SER A 19 -22.80 5.97 3.31
CA SER A 19 -23.09 6.99 2.31
C SER A 19 -22.62 6.58 0.91
N SER A 20 -23.26 7.15 -0.10
CA SER A 20 -22.82 7.10 -1.51
C SER A 20 -21.44 7.75 -1.71
N GLU A 21 -21.04 8.67 -0.84
CA GLU A 21 -19.74 9.34 -0.90
C GLU A 21 -18.68 8.62 -0.06
N VAL A 22 -17.59 8.24 -0.71
CA VAL A 22 -16.40 7.65 -0.10
C VAL A 22 -15.47 8.79 0.35
N PRO A 23 -15.09 8.88 1.64
CA PRO A 23 -14.18 9.93 2.11
C PRO A 23 -12.79 9.75 1.52
N ALA A 24 -11.97 10.82 1.46
CA ALA A 24 -10.57 10.71 1.06
C ALA A 24 -9.80 9.73 1.96
N TYR A 25 -9.04 8.82 1.35
CA TYR A 25 -8.36 7.75 2.05
C TYR A 25 -6.98 7.45 1.49
N VAL A 26 -6.13 6.88 2.34
CA VAL A 26 -4.88 6.23 1.95
C VAL A 26 -5.14 4.77 1.58
N ILE A 27 -4.42 4.23 0.61
CA ILE A 27 -4.36 2.80 0.37
C ILE A 27 -2.97 2.25 0.71
N LEU A 28 -2.91 1.20 1.51
CA LEU A 28 -1.66 0.52 1.85
C LEU A 28 -1.45 -0.68 0.93
N SER A 29 -0.43 -0.60 0.08
CA SER A 29 0.12 -1.73 -0.62
C SER A 29 1.30 -2.32 0.16
N HIS A 30 1.31 -3.63 0.33
CA HIS A 30 2.37 -4.34 1.05
C HIS A 30 2.43 -5.81 0.65
N THR A 31 3.52 -6.48 1.02
CA THR A 31 3.62 -7.94 0.91
C THR A 31 3.00 -8.58 2.14
N TRP A 32 2.19 -9.62 1.92
CA TRP A 32 1.68 -10.44 3.03
C TRP A 32 2.85 -11.23 3.62
N GLY A 33 2.92 -11.30 4.94
CA GLY A 33 3.95 -12.02 5.67
C GLY A 33 3.35 -12.91 6.76
N GLU A 34 4.19 -13.29 7.70
CA GLU A 34 3.76 -14.02 8.89
C GLU A 34 2.90 -13.12 9.79
N GLU A 35 1.90 -13.73 10.44
CA GLU A 35 1.02 -13.03 11.40
C GLU A 35 0.34 -11.77 10.86
N GLU A 36 -0.34 -11.86 9.71
CA GLU A 36 -1.22 -10.77 9.27
C GLU A 36 -2.39 -10.57 10.24
N VAL A 37 -2.82 -9.31 10.36
CA VAL A 37 -4.02 -8.95 11.14
C VAL A 37 -5.21 -9.06 10.21
N VAL A 38 -6.08 -10.04 10.48
CA VAL A 38 -7.32 -10.24 9.72
C VAL A 38 -8.51 -9.60 10.43
N TYR A 39 -9.62 -9.39 9.71
CA TYR A 39 -10.86 -8.84 10.26
C TYR A 39 -11.29 -9.44 11.61
N GLN A 40 -11.13 -10.75 11.75
CA GLN A 40 -11.53 -11.47 12.96
C GLN A 40 -10.70 -11.10 14.20
N ASP A 41 -9.43 -10.70 14.02
CA ASP A 41 -8.51 -10.39 15.11
C ASP A 41 -8.90 -9.12 15.87
N LEU A 42 -9.53 -8.15 15.19
CA LEU A 42 -10.00 -6.91 15.82
C LEU A 42 -11.43 -7.04 16.35
N LYS A 43 -12.30 -7.80 15.67
CA LYS A 43 -13.69 -8.01 16.12
C LYS A 43 -13.79 -8.85 17.40
N LYS A 44 -12.91 -9.84 17.58
CA LYS A 44 -12.90 -10.74 18.74
C LYS A 44 -11.98 -10.30 19.88
N SER A 45 -11.34 -9.12 19.79
CA SER A 45 -10.26 -8.74 20.70
C SER A 45 -10.75 -8.40 22.12
N LYS A 46 -11.01 -9.43 22.94
CA LYS A 46 -10.99 -9.35 24.40
C LYS A 46 -9.56 -9.23 24.95
N ASN A 47 -8.54 -9.41 24.11
CA ASN A 47 -7.14 -9.42 24.53
C ASN A 47 -6.24 -8.71 23.48
N LYS A 48 -6.31 -7.38 23.44
CA LYS A 48 -5.59 -6.50 22.49
C LYS A 48 -4.09 -6.81 22.41
N SER A 49 -3.48 -7.30 23.49
CA SER A 49 -2.05 -7.64 23.57
C SER A 49 -1.57 -8.63 22.50
N LYS A 50 -2.36 -9.68 22.18
CA LYS A 50 -1.95 -10.66 21.15
C LYS A 50 -1.97 -10.10 19.74
N THR A 51 -2.94 -9.24 19.43
CA THR A 51 -3.05 -8.62 18.10
C THR A 51 -1.95 -7.58 17.87
N VAL A 52 -1.53 -6.85 18.92
CA VAL A 52 -0.53 -5.78 18.81
C VAL A 52 0.88 -6.31 18.50
N ASN A 53 1.19 -7.54 18.89
CA ASN A 53 2.52 -8.13 18.66
C ASN A 53 2.73 -8.66 17.24
N LYS A 54 1.63 -8.90 16.50
CA LYS A 54 1.65 -9.42 15.14
C LYS A 54 2.40 -8.50 14.18
N ALA A 55 3.17 -9.07 13.25
CA ALA A 55 3.87 -8.28 12.23
C ALA A 55 2.92 -7.46 11.35
N GLY A 56 1.73 -7.99 11.03
CA GLY A 56 0.70 -7.24 10.29
C GLY A 56 0.21 -5.99 11.01
N TRP A 57 0.22 -5.98 12.36
CA TRP A 57 -0.21 -4.80 13.13
C TRP A 57 0.75 -3.62 12.97
N ARG A 58 2.05 -3.88 12.84
CA ARG A 58 3.06 -2.83 12.58
C ARG A 58 2.77 -2.09 11.28
N LYS A 59 2.32 -2.80 10.23
CA LYS A 59 1.95 -2.21 8.93
C LYS A 59 0.72 -1.31 9.05
N ILE A 60 -0.29 -1.76 9.79
CA ILE A 60 -1.51 -0.98 10.09
C ILE A 60 -1.16 0.28 10.90
N GLN A 61 -0.33 0.16 11.93
CA GLN A 61 0.10 1.30 12.74
C GLN A 61 0.94 2.29 11.94
N PHE A 62 1.85 1.80 11.11
CA PHE A 62 2.60 2.63 10.17
C PHE A 62 1.65 3.44 9.28
N CYS A 63 0.71 2.75 8.61
CA CYS A 63 -0.23 3.40 7.70
C CYS A 63 -1.08 4.45 8.42
N ALA A 64 -1.61 4.12 9.59
CA ALA A 64 -2.40 5.05 10.40
C ALA A 64 -1.61 6.29 10.83
N LYS A 65 -0.34 6.13 11.22
CA LYS A 65 0.54 7.24 11.59
C LYS A 65 0.89 8.11 10.39
N GLN A 66 1.29 7.50 9.28
CA GLN A 66 1.67 8.23 8.07
C GLN A 66 0.48 8.95 7.43
N ALA A 67 -0.70 8.33 7.44
CA ALA A 67 -1.94 8.96 6.99
C ALA A 67 -2.23 10.23 7.79
N ALA A 68 -2.06 10.19 9.13
CA ALA A 68 -2.25 11.35 9.98
C ALA A 68 -1.25 12.47 9.69
N VAL A 69 0.02 12.15 9.42
CA VAL A 69 1.04 13.13 8.98
C VAL A 69 0.61 13.80 7.68
N ASP A 70 0.00 13.06 6.77
CA ASP A 70 -0.50 13.56 5.48
C ASP A 70 -1.91 14.17 5.56
N GLY A 71 -2.48 14.34 6.76
CA GLY A 71 -3.80 14.96 6.98
C GLY A 71 -4.99 14.07 6.61
N LEU A 72 -4.81 12.75 6.53
CA LEU A 72 -5.84 11.77 6.18
C LEU A 72 -6.21 10.91 7.39
N GLU A 73 -7.51 10.77 7.63
CA GLU A 73 -8.03 9.96 8.74
C GLU A 73 -8.35 8.52 8.33
N TYR A 74 -8.65 8.31 7.05
CA TYR A 74 -9.12 7.04 6.54
C TYR A 74 -8.04 6.31 5.75
N PHE A 75 -7.99 5.00 5.90
CA PHE A 75 -7.07 4.17 5.15
C PHE A 75 -7.62 2.77 4.90
N TRP A 76 -7.14 2.15 3.82
CA TRP A 76 -7.52 0.83 3.37
C TRP A 76 -6.31 -0.11 3.39
N VAL A 77 -6.53 -1.36 3.81
CA VAL A 77 -5.51 -2.42 3.88
C VAL A 77 -6.12 -3.73 3.36
N ASP A 78 -5.48 -4.38 2.39
CA ASP A 78 -6.00 -5.56 1.70
C ASP A 78 -6.10 -6.82 2.60
N THR A 79 -5.07 -7.09 3.41
CA THR A 79 -4.98 -8.24 4.34
C THR A 79 -6.14 -8.30 5.32
N TYR A 80 -6.68 -7.14 5.66
CA TYR A 80 -7.74 -7.04 6.64
C TYR A 80 -9.13 -7.30 6.04
N TYR A 81 -9.34 -6.97 4.76
CA TYR A 81 -10.68 -6.94 4.17
C TYR A 81 -10.97 -7.98 3.11
N ILE A 82 -9.96 -8.57 2.48
CA ILE A 82 -10.20 -9.59 1.47
C ILE A 82 -10.15 -10.95 2.16
N ASP A 83 -11.31 -11.48 2.55
CA ASP A 83 -11.41 -12.88 2.93
C ASP A 83 -11.25 -13.74 1.67
N LYS A 84 -10.04 -14.26 1.47
CA LYS A 84 -9.72 -15.15 0.34
C LYS A 84 -10.56 -16.43 0.32
N LYS A 85 -11.22 -16.79 1.42
CA LYS A 85 -12.13 -17.95 1.49
C LYS A 85 -13.53 -17.64 0.97
N ASN A 86 -13.88 -16.36 0.83
CA ASN A 86 -15.13 -15.91 0.25
C ASN A 86 -14.91 -15.52 -1.22
N THR A 87 -15.19 -16.46 -2.12
CA THR A 87 -14.96 -16.29 -3.57
C THR A 87 -15.78 -15.16 -4.20
N VAL A 88 -16.96 -14.84 -3.62
CA VAL A 88 -17.81 -13.73 -4.07
C VAL A 88 -17.18 -12.38 -3.72
N GLU A 89 -16.72 -12.23 -2.47
CA GLU A 89 -16.04 -11.02 -2.00
C GLU A 89 -14.70 -10.82 -2.72
N LEU A 90 -13.97 -11.92 -2.95
CA LEU A 90 -12.72 -11.91 -3.71
C LEU A 90 -12.95 -11.43 -5.16
N GLY A 91 -13.96 -11.97 -5.85
CA GLY A 91 -14.29 -11.56 -7.22
C GLY A 91 -14.71 -10.09 -7.30
N ALA A 92 -15.56 -9.63 -6.37
CA ALA A 92 -15.98 -8.24 -6.30
C ALA A 92 -14.81 -7.29 -5.99
N ALA A 93 -13.88 -7.71 -5.11
CA ALA A 93 -12.68 -6.96 -4.80
C ALA A 93 -11.75 -6.85 -6.01
N ILE A 94 -11.47 -7.96 -6.70
CA ILE A 94 -10.64 -7.97 -7.93
C ILE A 94 -11.17 -6.97 -8.96
N ASN A 95 -12.48 -6.95 -9.21
CA ASN A 95 -13.10 -6.03 -10.17
C ASN A 95 -13.10 -4.56 -9.72
N SER A 96 -12.87 -4.30 -8.43
CA SER A 96 -12.92 -2.95 -7.85
C SER A 96 -11.55 -2.40 -7.45
N MET A 97 -10.52 -3.25 -7.35
CA MET A 97 -9.19 -2.90 -6.82
C MET A 97 -8.53 -1.77 -7.59
N PHE A 98 -8.54 -1.82 -8.92
CA PHE A 98 -7.99 -0.73 -9.74
C PHE A 98 -8.65 0.60 -9.40
N ARG A 99 -9.99 0.62 -9.31
CA ARG A 99 -10.76 1.81 -8.95
C ARG A 99 -10.45 2.29 -7.52
N TRP A 100 -10.23 1.38 -6.58
CA TRP A 100 -9.84 1.74 -5.21
C TRP A 100 -8.42 2.33 -5.14
N TYR A 101 -7.48 1.82 -5.93
CA TYR A 101 -6.15 2.42 -6.03
C TYR A 101 -6.20 3.78 -6.74
N GLN A 102 -6.99 3.90 -7.81
CA GLN A 102 -7.13 5.12 -8.58
C GLN A 102 -7.75 6.27 -7.78
N ASN A 103 -8.74 5.97 -6.94
CA ASN A 103 -9.46 6.95 -6.13
C ASN A 103 -8.79 7.22 -4.77
N ALA A 104 -7.74 6.49 -4.42
CA ALA A 104 -6.98 6.76 -3.19
C ALA A 104 -6.30 8.13 -3.31
N ALA A 105 -6.37 8.91 -2.23
CA ALA A 105 -5.67 10.19 -2.15
C ALA A 105 -4.14 9.98 -2.21
N ARG A 106 -3.67 8.89 -1.57
CA ARG A 106 -2.27 8.44 -1.59
C ARG A 106 -2.21 6.92 -1.53
N CYS A 107 -1.22 6.35 -2.20
CA CYS A 107 -0.82 4.95 -2.05
C CYS A 107 0.53 4.88 -1.32
N TYR A 108 0.57 4.15 -0.22
CA TYR A 108 1.80 3.83 0.49
C TYR A 108 2.22 2.41 0.14
N ILE A 109 3.44 2.27 -0.37
CA ILE A 109 4.06 0.97 -0.59
C ILE A 109 5.00 0.72 0.59
N TYR A 110 4.63 -0.23 1.45
CA TYR A 110 5.41 -0.62 2.61
C TYR A 110 6.24 -1.86 2.31
N LEU A 111 7.56 -1.69 2.29
CA LEU A 111 8.52 -2.72 1.95
C LEU A 111 9.12 -3.33 3.23
N SER A 112 8.51 -4.40 3.71
CA SER A 112 8.96 -5.06 4.95
C SER A 112 10.34 -5.72 4.86
N ASP A 113 10.88 -5.89 3.65
CA ASP A 113 12.17 -6.51 3.35
C ASP A 113 13.24 -5.49 2.91
N VAL A 114 12.97 -4.19 3.08
CA VAL A 114 13.91 -3.10 2.79
C VAL A 114 14.14 -2.31 4.06
N SER A 115 15.32 -2.44 4.64
CA SER A 115 15.72 -1.71 5.85
C SER A 115 16.63 -0.53 5.50
N THR A 116 16.48 0.54 6.27
CA THR A 116 17.30 1.75 6.20
C THR A 116 18.03 1.93 7.52
N PRO A 117 19.32 1.55 7.62
CA PRO A 117 20.10 1.71 8.84
C PRO A 117 20.11 3.17 9.30
N ASP A 118 20.14 3.38 10.61
CA ASP A 118 20.15 4.73 11.18
C ASP A 118 21.53 5.36 11.15
N THR A 119 21.96 5.77 9.96
CA THR A 119 23.26 6.44 9.75
C THR A 119 23.16 7.95 9.74
N GLY A 120 21.95 8.52 9.93
CA GLY A 120 21.70 9.96 9.86
C GLY A 120 21.80 10.57 8.46
N VAL A 121 22.06 9.78 7.43
CA VAL A 121 22.18 10.21 6.03
C VAL A 121 21.18 9.45 5.18
N ASP A 122 20.37 10.16 4.38
CA ASP A 122 19.54 9.55 3.34
C ASP A 122 20.42 9.10 2.17
N ASP A 123 21.03 7.92 2.33
CA ASP A 123 21.87 7.33 1.29
C ASP A 123 21.11 6.21 0.56
N GLN A 124 20.67 6.51 -0.66
CA GLN A 124 20.07 5.52 -1.56
C GLN A 124 20.97 4.30 -1.80
N ARG A 125 22.29 4.42 -1.63
CA ARG A 125 23.22 3.28 -1.73
C ARG A 125 22.99 2.27 -0.61
N ALA A 126 22.59 2.71 0.58
CA ALA A 126 22.40 1.84 1.74
C ALA A 126 21.19 0.91 1.59
N TRP A 127 20.11 1.36 0.94
CA TRP A 127 18.87 0.58 0.79
C TRP A 127 18.56 0.18 -0.65
N GLY A 128 19.22 0.76 -1.65
CA GLY A 128 18.88 0.62 -3.06
C GLY A 128 19.00 -0.81 -3.60
N GLU A 129 19.94 -1.62 -3.08
CA GLU A 129 20.03 -3.03 -3.45
C GLU A 129 18.83 -3.83 -2.92
N ALA A 130 18.49 -3.65 -1.64
CA ALA A 130 17.34 -4.30 -1.03
C ALA A 130 16.03 -3.90 -1.72
N PHE A 131 15.89 -2.62 -2.08
CA PHE A 131 14.76 -2.12 -2.85
C PHE A 131 14.58 -2.86 -4.18
N ARG A 132 15.65 -3.01 -4.97
CA ARG A 132 15.61 -3.74 -6.26
C ARG A 132 15.25 -5.21 -6.10
N LYS A 133 15.62 -5.81 -4.98
CA LYS A 133 15.37 -7.23 -4.65
C LYS A 133 14.08 -7.45 -3.86
N SER A 134 13.33 -6.38 -3.55
CA SER A 134 12.13 -6.52 -2.73
C SER A 134 11.11 -7.45 -3.40
N ARG A 135 10.58 -8.38 -2.61
CA ARG A 135 9.51 -9.32 -3.00
C ARG A 135 8.23 -8.59 -3.42
N TRP A 136 8.10 -7.31 -3.08
CA TRP A 136 6.96 -6.52 -3.52
C TRP A 136 6.88 -6.44 -5.04
N PHE A 137 8.02 -6.24 -5.72
CA PHE A 137 8.08 -6.11 -7.18
C PHE A 137 7.73 -7.40 -7.93
N THR A 138 7.89 -8.57 -7.30
CA THR A 138 7.63 -9.87 -7.93
C THR A 138 6.16 -10.30 -7.86
N ARG A 139 5.26 -9.44 -7.34
CA ARG A 139 3.83 -9.74 -7.22
C ARG A 139 3.07 -9.43 -8.51
N GLY A 140 2.08 -10.25 -8.83
CA GLY A 140 1.20 -10.02 -9.99
C GLY A 140 0.33 -8.76 -9.92
N TRP A 141 0.28 -8.07 -8.77
CA TRP A 141 -0.49 -6.84 -8.58
C TRP A 141 0.34 -5.55 -8.67
N THR A 142 1.67 -5.65 -8.69
CA THR A 142 2.61 -4.50 -8.70
C THR A 142 2.23 -3.45 -9.73
N LEU A 143 1.85 -3.88 -10.94
CA LEU A 143 1.45 -2.99 -12.02
C LEU A 143 0.29 -2.08 -11.61
N GLN A 144 -0.83 -2.66 -11.15
CA GLN A 144 -2.02 -1.89 -10.77
C GLN A 144 -1.73 -0.97 -9.58
N GLU A 145 -0.95 -1.44 -8.62
CA GLU A 145 -0.57 -0.69 -7.42
C GLU A 145 0.36 0.51 -7.74
N LEU A 146 1.06 0.49 -8.88
CA LEU A 146 1.89 1.59 -9.38
C LEU A 146 1.14 2.55 -10.31
N ILE A 147 0.38 2.03 -11.28
CA ILE A 147 -0.19 2.84 -12.35
C ILE A 147 -1.53 3.47 -11.97
N ALA A 148 -2.35 2.79 -11.16
CA ALA A 148 -3.67 3.28 -10.83
C ALA A 148 -3.62 4.52 -9.91
N PRO A 149 -2.82 4.53 -8.81
CA PRO A 149 -2.78 5.70 -7.93
C PRO A 149 -2.00 6.87 -8.55
N ARG A 150 -2.51 8.08 -8.32
CA ARG A 150 -1.84 9.32 -8.74
C ARG A 150 -0.58 9.58 -7.92
N LEU A 151 -0.66 9.43 -6.60
CA LEU A 151 0.45 9.66 -5.66
C LEU A 151 0.85 8.36 -4.99
N VAL A 152 2.11 7.97 -5.18
CA VAL A 152 2.69 6.74 -4.62
C VAL A 152 3.99 7.09 -3.90
N ASN A 153 4.12 6.66 -2.65
CA ASN A 153 5.35 6.78 -1.86
C ASN A 153 5.79 5.42 -1.32
N PHE A 154 7.10 5.17 -1.37
CA PHE A 154 7.73 3.95 -0.89
C PHE A 154 8.30 4.17 0.51
N PHE A 155 8.14 3.16 1.37
CA PHE A 155 8.58 3.20 2.75
C PHE A 155 9.32 1.92 3.14
N SER A 156 10.35 2.06 3.98
CA SER A 156 11.14 0.95 4.54
C SER A 156 10.37 0.18 5.62
N SER A 157 10.97 -0.90 6.13
CA SER A 157 10.50 -1.63 7.30
C SER A 157 10.46 -0.81 8.58
N GLU A 158 11.20 0.30 8.65
CA GLU A 158 11.18 1.24 9.77
C GLU A 158 10.14 2.37 9.57
N GLY A 159 9.44 2.38 8.43
CA GLY A 159 8.51 3.44 8.06
C GLY A 159 9.18 4.71 7.54
N ARG A 160 10.47 4.65 7.17
CA ARG A 160 11.18 5.79 6.57
C ARG A 160 10.83 5.90 5.09
N ARG A 161 10.61 7.13 4.61
CA ARG A 161 10.28 7.38 3.21
C ARG A 161 11.54 7.19 2.35
N LEU A 162 11.47 6.26 1.40
CA LEU A 162 12.54 5.98 0.44
C LEU A 162 12.45 6.87 -0.81
N GLY A 163 11.23 7.31 -1.13
CA GLY A 163 10.98 8.15 -2.30
C GLY A 163 9.54 8.07 -2.78
N SER A 164 9.27 8.79 -3.86
CA SER A 164 8.01 8.72 -4.61
C SER A 164 8.16 7.88 -5.88
N LYS A 165 7.05 7.47 -6.47
CA LYS A 165 7.03 6.86 -7.82
C LYS A 165 7.76 7.71 -8.87
N LEU A 166 7.65 9.03 -8.81
CA LEU A 166 8.33 9.92 -9.76
C LEU A 166 9.83 10.02 -9.49
N SER A 167 10.24 10.15 -8.23
CA SER A 167 11.66 10.25 -7.88
C SER A 167 12.43 8.94 -8.07
N LEU A 168 11.72 7.80 -8.11
CA LEU A 168 12.28 6.47 -8.31
C LEU A 168 11.91 5.86 -9.67
N GLU A 169 11.45 6.67 -10.64
CA GLU A 169 10.92 6.16 -11.90
C GLU A 169 11.95 5.33 -12.70
N SER A 170 13.23 5.75 -12.70
CA SER A 170 14.29 5.03 -13.41
C SER A 170 14.53 3.64 -12.81
N GLU A 171 14.57 3.56 -11.49
CA GLU A 171 14.73 2.32 -10.73
C GLU A 171 13.54 1.40 -10.94
N ILE A 172 12.32 1.94 -10.86
CA ILE A 172 11.09 1.19 -11.09
C ILE A 172 11.06 0.64 -12.53
N TYR A 173 11.41 1.45 -13.53
CA TYR A 173 11.51 1.00 -14.93
C TYR A 173 12.52 -0.14 -15.08
N LYS A 174 13.71 -0.03 -14.47
CA LYS A 174 14.73 -1.09 -14.53
C LYS A 174 14.26 -2.40 -13.89
N ILE A 175 13.47 -2.34 -12.83
CA ILE A 175 12.97 -3.53 -12.12
C ILE A 175 11.78 -4.15 -12.85
N THR A 176 10.85 -3.33 -13.32
CA THR A 176 9.52 -3.78 -13.77
C THR A 176 9.32 -3.74 -15.28
N GLY A 177 10.13 -2.98 -16.02
CA GLY A 177 9.92 -2.69 -17.44
C GLY A 177 8.80 -1.68 -17.72
N ILE A 178 8.06 -1.23 -16.70
CA ILE A 178 6.94 -0.29 -16.87
C ILE A 178 7.49 1.07 -17.31
N ALA A 179 7.12 1.50 -18.52
CA ALA A 179 7.59 2.75 -19.09
C ALA A 179 7.31 3.96 -18.18
N ASN A 180 8.26 4.89 -18.08
CA ASN A 180 8.13 6.09 -17.25
C ASN A 180 6.86 6.90 -17.55
N LYS A 181 6.44 6.93 -18.82
CA LYS A 181 5.17 7.56 -19.24
C LYS A 181 3.96 6.95 -18.54
N ALA A 182 3.93 5.63 -18.36
CA ALA A 182 2.84 4.93 -17.66
C ALA A 182 2.86 5.25 -16.18
N LEU A 183 4.05 5.31 -15.57
CA LEU A 183 4.21 5.71 -14.17
C LEU A 183 3.73 7.14 -13.90
N ARG A 184 3.90 8.04 -14.89
CA ARG A 184 3.44 9.44 -14.84
C ARG A 184 1.93 9.60 -15.12
N GLY A 185 1.26 8.54 -15.59
CA GLY A 185 -0.19 8.54 -15.85
C GLY A 185 -0.56 8.99 -17.26
N ASP A 186 0.34 8.90 -18.23
CA ASP A 186 0.01 9.15 -19.63
C ASP A 186 -1.06 8.16 -20.11
N GLY A 187 -1.96 8.62 -20.99
CA GLY A 187 -3.01 7.78 -21.56
C GLY A 187 -2.46 6.64 -22.43
N LEU A 188 -3.13 5.49 -22.45
CA LEU A 188 -2.73 4.28 -23.19
C LEU A 188 -2.47 4.53 -24.69
N SER A 189 -3.10 5.56 -25.27
CA SER A 189 -2.89 6.02 -26.65
C SER A 189 -1.46 6.48 -26.95
N ASN A 190 -0.68 6.82 -25.92
CA ASN A 190 0.68 7.34 -26.04
C ASN A 190 1.76 6.24 -26.00
N PHE A 191 1.36 4.97 -25.93
CA PHE A 191 2.23 3.80 -25.85
C PHE A 191 2.17 2.99 -27.15
N SER A 192 3.31 2.46 -27.56
CA SER A 192 3.35 1.47 -28.64
C SER A 192 2.70 0.16 -28.21
N ILE A 193 2.25 -0.65 -29.18
CA ILE A 193 1.63 -1.96 -28.92
C ILE A 193 2.55 -2.89 -28.10
N LYS A 194 3.88 -2.74 -28.24
CA LYS A 194 4.86 -3.49 -27.46
C LYS A 194 4.90 -3.04 -26.00
N GLU A 195 4.83 -1.74 -25.75
CA GLU A 195 4.77 -1.17 -24.39
C GLU A 195 3.43 -1.46 -23.70
N GLN A 196 2.33 -1.57 -24.46
CA GLN A 196 1.02 -1.96 -23.91
C GLN A 196 0.94 -3.44 -23.49
N ARG A 197 1.86 -4.29 -23.98
CA ARG A 197 1.86 -5.75 -23.78
C ARG A 197 2.96 -6.24 -22.84
N SER A 198 3.82 -5.35 -22.34
CA SER A 198 4.90 -5.65 -21.37
C SER A 198 4.39 -5.48 -19.95
#